data_AF-V4UZB5-F1
#
_entry.id   AF-V4UZB5-F1
#
_cell.length_a   1.000
_cell.length_b   1.000
_cell.length_c   1.000
_cell.angle_alpha   90.00
_cell.angle_beta   90.00
_cell.angle_gamma   90.00
#
_symmetry.space_group_name_H-M   'P 1'
#
loop_
_entity.id
_entity.type
_entity.pdbx_description
1 polymer ?
#
loop_
_entity_poly.entity_id
_entity_poly.type
_entity_poly.pdbx_seq_one_letter_code
_entity_poly.pdbx_strand_id
1 'polypeptide(L)'
;MPSCTYAIENLVHPFFREATNDLKQTPREVFTEEHKELVKEGEKWLKETASSCSVVAALIITVVFAAVFTAPGGSDGRGMPNFLHDQSFMIFAISDMLALFSSITSVLMFLGILTSRYAEEDFLVSLPKKLIIGLITLFFSIASMMVAFGATVHISLSHKWNSVIIPIALVGCVPITLFALLQFPLLLDMYSSTYGRSIIIESSWRELTSCQIVAKGN
;
A
#
# COMPACT_ATOMS: atom_id res chain seq x y z
N MET A 1 11.31 12.13 -7.00
CA MET A 1 12.30 13.24 -7.01
C MET A 1 12.05 14.35 -8.01
N PRO A 2 11.72 14.14 -9.31
CA PRO A 2 11.41 15.24 -10.24
C PRO A 2 10.35 16.22 -9.73
N SER A 3 9.34 15.74 -9.00
CA SER A 3 8.31 16.57 -8.36
C SER A 3 8.85 17.49 -7.24
N CYS A 4 9.90 17.06 -6.51
CA CYS A 4 10.50 17.87 -5.44
C CYS A 4 11.48 18.90 -6.01
N THR A 5 12.25 18.55 -7.04
CA THR A 5 13.10 19.51 -7.76
C THR A 5 12.28 20.56 -8.50
N TYR A 6 11.16 20.16 -9.11
CA TYR A 6 10.18 21.08 -9.71
C TYR A 6 9.52 21.98 -8.65
N ALA A 7 9.21 21.44 -7.46
CA ALA A 7 8.70 22.22 -6.35
C ALA A 7 9.71 23.28 -5.88
N ILE A 8 11.01 22.95 -5.79
CA ILE A 8 12.06 23.91 -5.41
C ILE A 8 12.19 25.00 -6.46
N GLU A 9 12.23 24.64 -7.74
CA GLU A 9 12.21 25.62 -8.83
C GLU A 9 10.98 26.54 -8.68
N ASN A 10 9.82 26.03 -8.30
CA ASN A 10 8.60 26.83 -8.11
C ASN A 10 8.48 27.53 -6.74
N LEU A 11 9.30 27.19 -5.74
CA LEU A 11 9.36 27.85 -4.43
C LEU A 11 10.39 28.99 -4.44
N VAL A 12 11.44 28.82 -5.21
CA VAL A 12 12.49 29.83 -5.40
C VAL A 12 11.99 30.85 -6.43
N HIS A 13 11.98 32.14 -6.05
CA HIS A 13 11.62 33.21 -6.98
C HIS A 13 12.44 33.08 -8.27
N PRO A 14 11.86 33.25 -9.48
CA PRO A 14 12.50 32.91 -10.75
C PRO A 14 13.90 33.53 -10.94
N PHE A 15 14.16 34.68 -10.32
CA PHE A 15 15.46 35.34 -10.28
C PHE A 15 16.58 34.53 -9.59
N PHE A 16 16.25 33.68 -8.62
CA PHE A 16 17.20 32.91 -7.82
C PHE A 16 17.34 31.44 -8.24
N ARG A 17 16.60 30.97 -9.27
CA ARG A 17 16.69 29.58 -9.75
C ARG A 17 18.09 29.18 -10.22
N GLU A 18 18.78 30.12 -10.86
CA GLU A 18 20.14 29.97 -11.37
C GLU A 18 21.17 30.70 -10.50
N ALA A 19 20.72 31.39 -9.44
CA ALA A 19 21.62 32.06 -8.52
C ALA A 19 22.43 31.01 -7.77
N THR A 20 23.74 31.22 -7.71
CA THR A 20 24.65 30.29 -7.05
C THR A 20 25.09 30.84 -5.71
N ASN A 21 25.29 29.96 -4.72
CA ASN A 21 25.89 30.33 -3.44
C ASN A 21 27.40 30.66 -3.61
N ASP A 22 28.08 31.02 -2.53
CA ASP A 22 29.53 31.32 -2.55
C ASP A 22 30.40 30.14 -3.03
N LEU A 23 29.84 28.93 -3.03
CA LEU A 23 30.45 27.69 -3.52
C LEU A 23 30.09 27.39 -4.99
N LYS A 24 29.44 28.32 -5.69
CA LYS A 24 28.94 28.18 -7.08
C LYS A 24 27.88 27.09 -7.28
N GLN A 25 27.14 26.70 -6.24
CA GLN A 25 26.09 25.70 -6.30
C GLN A 25 24.72 26.35 -6.46
N THR A 26 23.88 25.78 -7.33
CA THR A 26 22.47 26.17 -7.49
C THR A 26 21.62 25.63 -6.32
N PRO A 27 20.43 26.21 -6.06
CA PRO A 27 19.53 25.71 -5.01
C PRO A 27 19.12 24.24 -5.21
N ARG A 28 19.09 23.78 -6.48
CA ARG A 28 18.83 22.39 -6.84
C ARG A 28 19.96 21.46 -6.43
N GLU A 29 21.21 21.86 -6.65
CA GLU A 29 22.39 21.08 -6.28
C GLU A 29 22.52 20.96 -4.77
N VAL A 30 22.39 22.08 -4.04
CA VAL A 30 22.41 22.08 -2.57
C VAL A 30 21.33 21.17 -2.00
N PHE A 31 20.10 21.25 -2.52
CA PHE A 31 19.02 20.37 -2.05
C PHE A 31 19.29 18.89 -2.33
N THR A 32 19.82 18.58 -3.51
CA THR A 32 20.12 17.19 -3.91
C THR A 32 21.22 16.60 -3.06
N GLU A 33 22.24 17.40 -2.72
CA GLU A 33 23.36 17.00 -1.87
C GLU A 33 22.90 16.78 -0.42
N GLU A 34 22.18 17.73 0.16
CA GLU A 34 21.65 17.65 1.54
C GLU A 34 20.66 16.49 1.73
N HIS A 35 19.88 16.14 0.70
CA HIS A 35 18.85 15.09 0.80
C HIS A 35 19.31 13.72 0.26
N LYS A 36 20.58 13.58 -0.14
CA LYS A 36 21.10 12.33 -0.72
C LYS A 36 21.02 11.15 0.24
N GLU A 37 21.36 11.35 1.51
CA GLU A 37 21.30 10.29 2.52
C GLU A 37 19.85 9.89 2.84
N LEU A 38 18.92 10.86 2.92
CA LEU A 38 17.49 10.58 3.12
C LEU A 38 16.88 9.75 1.99
N VAL A 39 17.30 9.98 0.74
CA VAL A 39 16.84 9.18 -0.41
C VAL A 39 17.33 7.75 -0.31
N LYS A 40 18.59 7.56 0.07
CA LYS A 40 19.20 6.24 0.26
C LYS A 40 18.56 5.47 1.42
N GLU A 41 18.28 6.16 2.53
CA GLU A 41 17.55 5.60 3.67
C GLU A 41 16.12 5.23 3.29
N GLY A 42 15.43 6.10 2.54
CA GLY A 42 14.09 5.83 2.02
C GLY A 42 14.07 4.61 1.08
N GLU A 43 15.02 4.49 0.16
CA GLU A 43 15.15 3.32 -0.72
C GLU A 43 15.37 2.03 0.08
N LYS A 44 16.25 2.07 1.08
CA LYS A 44 16.49 0.94 1.99
C LYS A 44 15.22 0.54 2.73
N TRP A 45 14.53 1.51 3.32
CA TRP A 45 13.27 1.29 4.04
C TRP A 45 12.19 0.68 3.13
N LEU A 46 12.06 1.16 1.89
CA LEU A 46 11.12 0.60 0.90
C LEU A 46 11.44 -0.87 0.59
N LYS A 47 12.72 -1.21 0.42
CA LYS A 47 13.17 -2.59 0.14
C LYS A 47 12.95 -3.52 1.33
N GLU A 48 13.27 -3.09 2.55
CA GLU A 48 13.04 -3.86 3.77
C GLU A 48 11.54 -4.11 4.00
N THR A 49 10.71 -3.08 3.78
CA THR A 49 9.25 -3.19 3.85
C THR A 49 8.71 -4.14 2.78
N ALA A 50 9.13 -3.97 1.52
CA ALA A 50 8.71 -4.83 0.41
C ALA A 50 9.08 -6.30 0.66
N SER A 51 10.27 -6.56 1.20
CA SER A 51 10.71 -7.92 1.57
C SER A 51 9.81 -8.52 2.65
N SER A 52 9.60 -7.78 3.75
CA SER A 52 8.76 -8.24 4.86
C SER A 52 7.32 -8.51 4.44
N CYS A 53 6.72 -7.59 3.68
CA CYS A 53 5.36 -7.74 3.17
C CYS A 53 5.24 -8.84 2.12
N SER A 54 6.28 -9.10 1.31
CA SER A 54 6.31 -10.23 0.37
C SER A 54 6.23 -11.58 1.10
N VAL A 55 6.92 -11.71 2.24
CA VAL A 55 6.84 -12.93 3.06
C VAL A 55 5.42 -13.12 3.59
N VAL A 56 4.79 -12.07 4.12
CA VAL A 56 3.40 -12.12 4.59
C VAL A 56 2.44 -12.50 3.45
N ALA A 57 2.61 -11.90 2.27
CA ALA A 57 1.80 -12.21 1.09
C ALA A 57 1.99 -13.68 0.64
N ALA A 58 3.23 -14.18 0.61
CA ALA A 58 3.53 -15.57 0.28
C ALA A 58 2.93 -16.58 1.28
N LEU A 59 2.91 -16.23 2.57
CA LEU A 59 2.24 -17.01 3.60
C LEU A 59 0.73 -17.07 3.35
N ILE A 60 0.09 -15.94 3.02
CA ILE A 60 -1.33 -15.91 2.65
C ILE A 60 -1.58 -16.81 1.43
N ILE A 61 -0.76 -16.71 0.38
CA ILE A 61 -0.90 -17.56 -0.82
C ILE A 61 -0.89 -19.03 -0.43
N THR A 62 0.04 -19.43 0.44
CA THR A 62 0.20 -20.82 0.88
C THR A 62 -1.02 -21.30 1.67
N VAL A 63 -1.50 -20.51 2.63
CA VAL A 63 -2.64 -20.88 3.47
C VAL A 63 -3.92 -20.98 2.65
N VAL A 64 -4.17 -19.98 1.80
CA VAL A 64 -5.40 -19.89 0.99
C VAL A 64 -5.37 -20.96 -0.11
N PHE A 65 -4.22 -21.24 -0.73
CA PHE A 65 -4.07 -22.34 -1.68
C PHE A 65 -4.32 -23.71 -1.03
N ALA A 66 -3.82 -23.93 0.19
CA ALA A 66 -4.11 -25.14 0.95
C ALA A 66 -5.60 -25.25 1.33
N ALA A 67 -6.25 -24.12 1.64
CA ALA A 67 -7.67 -24.06 1.97
C ALA A 67 -8.58 -24.52 0.82
N VAL A 68 -8.21 -24.26 -0.44
CA VAL A 68 -8.92 -24.79 -1.63
C VAL A 68 -8.98 -26.32 -1.63
N PHE A 69 -7.88 -27.00 -1.32
CA PHE A 69 -7.82 -28.47 -1.29
C PHE A 69 -8.39 -29.08 -0.01
N THR A 70 -8.44 -28.29 1.06
CA THR A 70 -8.97 -28.69 2.37
C THR A 70 -10.36 -28.10 2.62
N ALA A 71 -11.09 -27.77 1.55
CA ALA A 71 -12.30 -26.98 1.59
C ALA A 71 -13.31 -27.51 2.63
N PRO A 72 -13.85 -26.63 3.48
CA PRO A 72 -14.80 -27.01 4.52
C PRO A 72 -16.07 -27.57 3.88
N GLY A 73 -16.34 -28.85 4.15
CA GLY A 73 -17.52 -29.53 3.62
C GLY A 73 -17.26 -30.93 3.05
N GLY A 74 -16.02 -31.22 2.65
CA GLY A 74 -15.64 -32.51 2.08
C GLY A 74 -16.32 -32.82 0.74
N SER A 75 -15.97 -33.96 0.16
CA SER A 75 -16.47 -34.44 -1.12
C SER A 75 -17.48 -35.58 -0.92
N ASP A 76 -18.56 -35.61 -1.71
CA ASP A 76 -19.37 -36.80 -2.00
C ASP A 76 -18.42 -37.92 -2.52
N GLY A 77 -18.78 -39.19 -2.35
CA GLY A 77 -18.13 -40.32 -3.05
C GLY A 77 -18.05 -40.19 -4.59
N ARG A 78 -18.71 -39.19 -5.19
CA ARG A 78 -18.59 -38.77 -6.60
C ARG A 78 -17.58 -37.65 -6.89
N GLY A 79 -16.86 -37.11 -5.90
CA GLY A 79 -15.89 -36.02 -6.12
C GLY A 79 -16.49 -34.61 -6.04
N MET A 80 -17.78 -34.47 -5.70
CA MET A 80 -18.49 -33.19 -5.64
C MET A 80 -18.46 -32.60 -4.22
N PRO A 81 -18.03 -31.34 -4.01
CA PRO A 81 -18.08 -30.72 -2.68
C PRO A 81 -19.51 -30.72 -2.12
N ASN A 82 -19.70 -31.30 -0.92
CA ASN A 82 -21.03 -31.55 -0.32
C ASN A 82 -21.83 -30.26 -0.08
N PHE A 83 -21.17 -29.10 0.01
CA PHE A 83 -21.77 -27.79 0.27
C PHE A 83 -21.76 -26.87 -0.95
N LEU A 84 -21.60 -27.40 -2.17
CA LEU A 84 -21.60 -26.62 -3.42
C LEU A 84 -22.79 -25.66 -3.59
N HIS A 85 -23.95 -25.98 -3.01
CA HIS A 85 -25.17 -25.16 -3.09
C HIS A 85 -25.40 -24.26 -1.86
N ASP A 86 -24.51 -24.29 -0.85
CA ASP A 86 -24.61 -23.42 0.31
C ASP A 86 -24.01 -22.05 -0.01
N GLN A 87 -24.75 -20.99 0.33
CA GLN A 87 -24.29 -19.61 0.15
C GLN A 87 -22.97 -19.35 0.91
N SER A 88 -22.77 -20.00 2.07
CA SER A 88 -21.55 -19.86 2.86
C SER A 88 -20.32 -20.40 2.12
N PHE A 89 -20.47 -21.53 1.41
CA PHE A 89 -19.39 -22.15 0.66
C PHE A 89 -19.02 -21.33 -0.59
N MET A 90 -20.01 -20.76 -1.27
CA MET A 90 -19.77 -19.85 -2.40
C MET A 90 -19.02 -18.58 -1.95
N ILE A 91 -19.39 -18.01 -0.81
CA ILE A 91 -18.68 -16.86 -0.22
C ILE A 91 -17.25 -17.23 0.14
N PHE A 92 -17.03 -18.41 0.73
CA PHE A 92 -15.69 -18.95 1.00
C PHE A 92 -14.86 -19.03 -0.29
N ALA A 93 -15.35 -19.74 -1.31
CA ALA A 93 -14.60 -19.97 -2.54
C ALA A 93 -14.25 -18.67 -3.30
N ILE A 94 -15.19 -17.72 -3.39
CA ILE A 94 -14.95 -16.43 -4.04
C ILE A 94 -13.92 -15.61 -3.25
N SER A 95 -14.07 -15.54 -1.93
CA SER A 95 -13.17 -14.76 -1.07
C SER A 95 -11.76 -15.34 -1.05
N ASP A 96 -11.64 -16.67 -1.07
CA ASP A 96 -10.39 -17.41 -1.14
C ASP A 96 -9.63 -17.11 -2.45
N MET A 97 -10.31 -17.18 -3.61
CA MET A 97 -9.72 -16.79 -4.89
C MET A 97 -9.30 -15.32 -4.93
N LEU A 98 -10.13 -14.41 -4.40
CA LEU A 98 -9.80 -12.98 -4.31
C LEU A 98 -8.56 -12.75 -3.43
N ALA A 99 -8.44 -13.46 -2.31
CA ALA A 99 -7.27 -13.40 -1.46
C ALA A 99 -6.01 -13.87 -2.20
N LEU A 100 -6.09 -14.97 -2.95
CA LEU A 100 -4.98 -15.50 -3.77
C LEU A 100 -4.52 -14.51 -4.83
N PHE A 101 -5.41 -14.07 -5.73
CA PHE A 101 -5.04 -13.18 -6.83
C PHE A 101 -4.50 -11.84 -6.33
N SER A 102 -5.12 -11.28 -5.28
CA SER A 102 -4.67 -10.04 -4.68
C SER A 102 -3.29 -10.20 -4.01
N SER A 103 -3.04 -11.33 -3.34
CA SER A 103 -1.73 -11.61 -2.73
C SER A 103 -0.63 -11.83 -3.77
N ILE A 104 -0.90 -12.57 -4.84
CA ILE A 104 0.04 -12.75 -5.96
C ILE A 104 0.40 -11.40 -6.58
N THR A 105 -0.61 -10.55 -6.80
CA THR A 105 -0.39 -9.19 -7.32
C THR A 105 0.49 -8.37 -6.37
N SER A 106 0.25 -8.47 -5.06
CA SER A 106 1.08 -7.82 -4.04
C SER A 106 2.54 -8.28 -4.09
N VAL A 107 2.79 -9.60 -4.15
CA VAL A 107 4.13 -10.19 -4.31
C VAL A 107 4.81 -9.67 -5.57
N LEU A 108 4.12 -9.61 -6.70
CA LEU A 108 4.69 -9.10 -7.95
C LEU A 108 5.09 -7.62 -7.84
N MET A 109 4.29 -6.80 -7.16
CA MET A 109 4.60 -5.39 -6.93
C MET A 109 5.82 -5.22 -6.01
N PHE A 110 5.89 -5.96 -4.92
CA PHE A 110 7.05 -5.93 -4.01
C PHE A 110 8.31 -6.52 -4.62
N LEU A 111 8.19 -7.59 -5.40
CA LEU A 111 9.30 -8.13 -6.19
C LEU A 111 9.79 -7.08 -7.19
N GLY A 112 8.87 -6.34 -7.83
CA GLY A 112 9.21 -5.21 -8.70
C GLY A 112 9.99 -4.07 -8.01
N ILE A 113 9.90 -3.95 -6.68
CA ILE A 113 10.71 -3.02 -5.85
C ILE A 113 12.09 -3.62 -5.57
N LEU A 114 12.14 -4.90 -5.17
CA LEU A 114 13.39 -5.59 -4.86
C LEU A 114 14.28 -5.77 -6.11
N THR A 115 13.66 -5.98 -7.28
CA THR A 115 14.33 -6.16 -8.57
C THR A 115 14.66 -4.84 -9.28
N SER A 116 14.31 -3.68 -8.73
CA SER A 116 14.37 -2.38 -9.44
C SER A 116 15.78 -1.85 -9.74
N ARG A 117 16.84 -2.67 -9.63
CA ARG A 117 18.23 -2.30 -9.93
C ARG A 117 18.52 -2.16 -11.44
N TYR A 118 17.53 -2.31 -12.33
CA TYR A 118 17.77 -2.50 -13.78
C TYR A 118 17.44 -1.29 -14.69
N ALA A 119 17.01 -0.13 -14.17
CA ALA A 119 16.92 1.13 -14.94
C ALA A 119 16.84 2.35 -14.01
N GLU A 120 17.86 3.21 -14.00
CA GLU A 120 18.21 4.06 -12.85
C GLU A 120 17.53 5.46 -12.81
N GLU A 121 16.89 5.94 -13.87
CA GLU A 121 16.57 7.38 -13.97
C GLU A 121 15.14 7.77 -13.52
N ASP A 122 14.11 6.95 -13.84
CA ASP A 122 12.69 7.26 -13.56
C ASP A 122 12.07 6.41 -12.44
N PHE A 123 12.84 5.48 -11.87
CA PHE A 123 12.31 4.48 -10.96
C PHE A 123 11.98 5.03 -9.58
N LEU A 124 12.70 6.02 -9.05
CA LEU A 124 12.45 6.56 -7.71
C LEU A 124 11.06 7.18 -7.52
N VAL A 125 10.35 7.53 -8.60
CA VAL A 125 8.95 7.99 -8.53
C VAL A 125 7.96 6.83 -8.68
N SER A 126 8.32 5.79 -9.43
CA SER A 126 7.47 4.61 -9.60
C SER A 126 7.58 3.62 -8.45
N LEU A 127 8.69 3.62 -7.70
CA LEU A 127 8.92 2.79 -6.51
C LEU A 127 7.86 3.02 -5.42
N PRO A 128 7.62 4.26 -4.93
CA PRO A 128 6.56 4.51 -3.94
C PRO A 128 5.19 4.10 -4.46
N LYS A 129 4.90 4.32 -5.75
CA LYS A 129 3.63 3.90 -6.37
C LYS A 129 3.45 2.39 -6.36
N LYS A 130 4.48 1.62 -6.73
CA LYS A 130 4.46 0.16 -6.66
C LYS A 130 4.28 -0.32 -5.21
N LEU A 131 4.90 0.35 -4.24
CA LEU A 131 4.73 0.00 -2.83
C LEU A 131 3.29 0.24 -2.37
N ILE A 132 2.71 1.40 -2.70
CA ILE A 132 1.31 1.73 -2.40
C ILE A 132 0.37 0.68 -2.99
N ILE A 133 0.52 0.36 -4.28
CA ILE A 133 -0.32 -0.65 -4.94
C ILE A 133 -0.17 -2.02 -4.27
N GLY A 134 1.08 -2.44 -3.97
CA GLY A 134 1.35 -3.70 -3.28
C GLY A 134 0.76 -3.78 -1.88
N LEU A 135 0.80 -2.68 -1.11
CA LEU A 135 0.22 -2.60 0.23
C LEU A 135 -1.33 -2.63 0.19
N ILE A 136 -1.96 -1.95 -0.78
CA ILE A 136 -3.42 -1.96 -0.96
C ILE A 136 -3.91 -3.35 -1.34
N THR A 137 -3.25 -4.02 -2.29
CA THR A 137 -3.64 -5.40 -2.66
C THR A 137 -3.38 -6.39 -1.51
N LEU A 138 -2.33 -6.19 -0.71
CA LEU A 138 -2.11 -6.99 0.50
C LEU A 138 -3.24 -6.81 1.52
N PHE A 139 -3.69 -5.57 1.75
CA PHE A 139 -4.82 -5.28 2.63
C PHE A 139 -6.09 -5.99 2.16
N PHE A 140 -6.41 -5.88 0.87
CA PHE A 140 -7.57 -6.54 0.29
C PHE A 140 -7.48 -8.06 0.40
N SER A 141 -6.27 -8.62 0.29
CA SER A 141 -6.03 -10.05 0.48
C SER A 141 -6.30 -10.49 1.92
N ILE A 142 -5.77 -9.77 2.91
CA ILE A 142 -6.01 -10.05 4.34
C ILE A 142 -7.51 -9.96 4.67
N ALA A 143 -8.18 -8.91 4.18
CA ALA A 143 -9.62 -8.75 4.38
C ALA A 143 -10.41 -9.92 3.77
N SER A 144 -10.10 -10.31 2.53
CA SER A 144 -10.75 -11.44 1.84
C SER A 144 -10.49 -12.77 2.55
N MET A 145 -9.26 -13.00 3.03
CA MET A 145 -8.90 -14.19 3.80
C MET A 145 -9.69 -14.27 5.12
N MET A 146 -9.94 -13.14 5.79
CA MET A 146 -10.77 -13.10 7.01
C MET A 146 -12.25 -13.39 6.72
N VAL A 147 -12.78 -12.94 5.57
CA VAL A 147 -14.13 -13.33 5.12
C VAL A 147 -14.19 -14.84 4.85
N ALA A 148 -13.19 -15.42 4.19
CA ALA A 148 -13.11 -16.86 3.94
C ALA A 148 -13.03 -17.66 5.26
N PHE A 149 -12.26 -17.18 6.24
CA PHE A 149 -12.21 -17.77 7.57
C PHE A 149 -13.56 -17.70 8.28
N GLY A 150 -14.24 -16.55 8.25
CA GLY A 150 -15.58 -16.39 8.81
C GLY A 150 -16.60 -17.35 8.19
N ALA A 151 -16.59 -17.49 6.87
CA ALA A 151 -17.43 -18.45 6.16
C ALA A 151 -17.12 -19.91 6.55
N THR A 152 -15.83 -20.25 6.69
CA THR A 152 -15.38 -21.57 7.14
C THR A 152 -15.88 -21.90 8.54
N VAL A 153 -15.74 -20.96 9.48
CA VAL A 153 -16.23 -21.09 10.85
C VAL A 153 -17.74 -21.26 10.87
N HIS A 154 -18.48 -20.49 10.06
CA HIS A 154 -19.93 -20.59 9.93
C HIS A 154 -20.36 -21.99 9.45
N ILE A 155 -19.71 -22.53 8.41
CA ILE A 155 -19.97 -23.88 7.90
C ILE A 155 -19.67 -24.93 9.00
N SER A 156 -18.53 -24.79 9.70
CA SER A 156 -18.06 -25.75 10.69
C SER A 156 -18.88 -25.76 11.99
N LEU A 157 -19.39 -24.62 12.46
CA LEU A 157 -20.14 -24.48 13.71
C LEU A 157 -21.67 -24.59 13.57
N SER A 158 -22.17 -24.82 12.35
CA SER A 158 -23.59 -24.84 11.98
C SER A 158 -24.49 -25.73 12.84
N HIS A 159 -23.96 -26.65 13.66
CA HIS A 159 -24.76 -27.61 14.39
C HIS A 159 -25.01 -27.36 15.90
N LYS A 160 -24.35 -26.43 16.64
CA LYS A 160 -24.74 -26.22 18.08
C LYS A 160 -24.21 -25.03 18.90
N TRP A 161 -23.34 -24.13 18.40
CA TRP A 161 -22.61 -23.20 19.30
C TRP A 161 -22.59 -21.73 18.81
N ASN A 162 -23.76 -21.09 18.74
CA ASN A 162 -23.89 -19.67 18.35
C ASN A 162 -23.09 -18.71 19.25
N SER A 163 -22.87 -19.03 20.53
CA SER A 163 -22.08 -18.21 21.46
C SER A 163 -20.58 -18.17 21.18
N VAL A 164 -20.03 -19.11 20.38
CA VAL A 164 -18.58 -19.18 20.08
C VAL A 164 -18.22 -18.41 18.82
N ILE A 165 -19.19 -18.09 17.96
CA ILE A 165 -18.98 -17.30 16.74
C ILE A 165 -18.56 -15.86 17.09
N ILE A 166 -19.15 -15.27 18.13
CA ILE A 166 -18.89 -13.89 18.58
C ILE A 166 -17.41 -13.69 19.00
N PRO A 167 -16.81 -14.50 19.89
CA PRO A 167 -15.41 -14.33 20.25
C PRO A 167 -14.45 -14.64 19.09
N ILE A 168 -14.77 -15.59 18.21
CA ILE A 168 -13.94 -15.89 17.02
C ILE A 168 -13.95 -14.72 16.04
N ALA A 169 -15.12 -14.11 15.79
CA ALA A 169 -15.24 -12.93 14.96
C ALA A 169 -14.47 -11.73 15.57
N LEU A 170 -14.58 -11.54 16.89
CA LEU A 170 -13.86 -10.49 17.61
C LEU A 170 -12.34 -10.64 17.48
N VAL A 171 -11.82 -11.86 17.64
CA VAL A 171 -10.39 -12.17 17.45
C VAL A 171 -9.97 -11.97 15.99
N GLY A 172 -10.80 -12.37 15.02
CA GLY A 172 -10.54 -12.16 13.59
C GLY A 172 -10.50 -10.67 13.18
N CYS A 173 -11.21 -9.79 13.88
CA CYS A 173 -11.16 -8.35 13.65
C CYS A 173 -9.84 -7.71 14.12
N VAL A 174 -9.11 -8.32 15.04
CA VAL A 174 -7.84 -7.80 15.58
C VAL A 174 -6.80 -7.61 14.48
N PRO A 175 -6.44 -8.61 13.66
CA PRO A 175 -5.46 -8.42 12.59
C PRO A 175 -5.91 -7.41 11.53
N ILE A 176 -7.21 -7.33 11.21
CA ILE A 176 -7.74 -6.34 10.24
C ILE A 176 -7.59 -4.92 10.78
N THR A 177 -8.01 -4.69 12.03
CA THR A 177 -7.93 -3.36 12.66
C THR A 177 -6.50 -2.95 12.91
N LEU A 178 -5.65 -3.85 13.38
CA LEU A 178 -4.22 -3.59 13.57
C LEU A 178 -3.54 -3.21 12.24
N PHE A 179 -3.83 -3.97 11.18
CA PHE A 179 -3.22 -3.72 9.87
C PHE A 179 -3.77 -2.45 9.22
N ALA A 180 -5.07 -2.15 9.35
CA ALA A 180 -5.63 -0.87 8.93
C ALA A 180 -5.01 0.30 9.70
N LEU A 181 -4.88 0.20 11.03
CA LEU A 181 -4.26 1.25 11.86
C LEU A 181 -2.79 1.49 11.52
N LEU A 182 -2.04 0.45 11.13
CA LEU A 182 -0.63 0.55 10.77
C LEU A 182 -0.41 1.01 9.31
N GLN A 183 -1.19 0.48 8.37
CA GLN A 183 -1.03 0.83 6.94
C GLN A 183 -1.66 2.16 6.57
N PHE A 184 -2.79 2.54 7.17
CA PHE A 184 -3.49 3.78 6.81
C PHE A 184 -2.64 5.05 7.00
N PRO A 185 -1.93 5.27 8.13
CA PRO A 185 -1.04 6.43 8.26
C PRO A 185 0.13 6.35 7.28
N LEU A 186 0.73 5.18 7.07
CA LEU A 186 1.82 4.99 6.11
C LEU A 186 1.39 5.27 4.66
N LEU A 187 0.20 4.80 4.27
CA LEU A 187 -0.37 5.05 2.94
C LEU A 187 -0.76 6.52 2.78
N LEU A 188 -1.35 7.15 3.79
CA LEU A 188 -1.68 8.56 3.78
C LEU A 188 -0.45 9.46 3.71
N ASP A 189 0.59 9.17 4.49
CA ASP A 189 1.84 9.93 4.46
C ASP A 189 2.53 9.80 3.10
N MET A 190 2.52 8.60 2.52
CA MET A 190 3.12 8.36 1.20
C MET A 190 2.28 8.96 0.07
N TYR A 191 0.95 8.91 0.17
CA TYR A 191 0.03 9.56 -0.76
C TYR A 191 0.14 11.09 -0.66
N SER A 192 0.16 11.65 0.54
CA SER A 192 0.32 13.09 0.80
C SER A 192 1.70 13.60 0.37
N SER A 193 2.76 12.83 0.60
CA SER A 193 4.10 13.18 0.11
C SER A 193 4.18 13.17 -1.43
N THR A 194 3.50 12.22 -2.07
CA THR A 194 3.49 12.08 -3.53
C THR A 194 2.53 13.06 -4.22
N TYR A 195 1.37 13.36 -3.62
CA TYR A 195 0.27 14.14 -4.22
C TYR A 195 -0.06 15.43 -3.45
N GLY A 196 0.00 15.41 -2.12
CA GLY A 196 -0.34 16.54 -1.23
C GLY A 196 0.61 17.74 -1.31
N ARG A 197 1.89 17.53 -1.67
CA ARG A 197 2.84 18.64 -1.87
C ARG A 197 2.44 19.57 -3.03
N SER A 198 1.67 19.09 -4.00
CA SER A 198 1.09 19.92 -5.08
C SER A 198 0.07 20.93 -4.54
N ILE A 199 -0.70 20.55 -3.52
CA ILE A 199 -1.83 21.34 -3.00
C ILE A 199 -1.32 22.48 -2.09
N ILE A 200 -0.28 22.20 -1.29
CA ILE A 200 0.34 23.20 -0.39
C ILE A 200 1.04 24.29 -1.21
N ILE A 201 1.76 23.92 -2.27
CA ILE A 201 2.40 24.89 -3.18
C ILE A 201 1.35 25.78 -3.85
N GLU A 202 0.22 25.20 -4.31
CA GLU A 202 -0.85 25.98 -4.91
C GLU A 202 -1.54 26.94 -3.92
N SER A 203 -1.69 26.53 -2.65
CA SER A 203 -2.23 27.41 -1.60
C SER A 203 -1.29 28.56 -1.25
N SER A 204 0.01 28.31 -1.15
CA SER A 204 1.03 29.34 -0.87
C SER A 204 1.13 30.38 -1.99
N TRP A 205 1.03 29.96 -3.26
CA TRP A 205 0.99 30.89 -4.40
C TRP A 205 -0.28 31.76 -4.42
N ARG A 206 -1.44 31.23 -4.01
CA ARG A 206 -2.68 32.03 -3.86
C ARG A 206 -2.54 33.14 -2.81
N GLU A 207 -1.84 32.87 -1.71
CA GLU A 207 -1.58 33.88 -0.69
C GLU A 207 -0.53 34.91 -1.12
N LEU A 208 0.56 34.48 -1.78
CA LEU A 208 1.59 35.39 -2.29
C LEU A 208 1.07 36.29 -3.42
N THR A 209 0.24 35.76 -4.32
CA THR A 209 -0.42 36.56 -5.36
C THR A 209 -1.43 37.54 -4.76
N SER A 210 -2.15 37.15 -3.70
CA SER A 210 -3.02 38.07 -2.96
C SER A 210 -2.23 39.20 -2.28
N CYS A 211 -1.09 38.90 -1.66
CA CYS A 211 -0.22 39.93 -1.05
C CYS A 211 0.41 40.87 -2.09
N GLN A 212 0.83 40.36 -3.25
CA GLN A 212 1.37 41.17 -4.35
C GLN A 212 0.31 42.09 -4.99
N ILE A 213 -0.94 41.64 -5.10
CA ILE A 213 -2.05 42.47 -5.59
C ILE A 213 -2.38 43.59 -4.60
N VAL A 214 -2.35 43.31 -3.29
CA VAL A 214 -2.57 44.33 -2.24
C VAL A 214 -1.44 45.38 -2.22
N ALA A 215 -0.19 44.98 -2.44
CA ALA A 215 0.95 45.90 -2.46
C ALA A 215 1.04 46.80 -3.70
N LYS A 216 0.38 46.44 -4.82
CA LYS A 216 0.33 47.26 -6.05
C LYS A 216 -0.89 48.19 -6.12
N GLY A 217 -1.80 48.10 -5.15
CA GLY A 217 -3.05 48.87 -5.11
C GLY A 217 -3.02 50.12 -4.23
N ASN A 218 -1.85 50.52 -3.73
CA ASN A 218 -1.63 51.71 -2.89
C ASN A 218 -0.45 52.53 -3.43
#